data_AF-A0A645H0P2-F1
#
_entry.id   AF-A0A645H0P2-F1
#
_cell.length_a   1.000
_cell.length_b   1.000
_cell.length_c   1.000
_cell.angle_alpha   90.00
_cell.angle_beta   90.00
_cell.angle_gamma   90.00
#
_symmetry.space_group_name_H-M   'P 1'
#
loop_
_entity.id
_entity.type
_entity.pdbx_description
1 polymer ?
#
loop_
_entity_poly.entity_id
_entity_poly.type
_entity_poly.pdbx_seq_one_letter_code
_entity_poly.pdbx_strand_id
1 'polypeptide(L)' 'MVVANLIIPEEQAITPFFRNRRNMQEKYLREINGDFKNSELVIVPMYDKEIRGIDMLSKIGNSIF' A
#
# COMPACT_ATOMS: atom_id res chain seq x y z
N MET A 1 -13.85 -0.49 6.15
CA MET A 1 -12.70 -0.52 5.22
C MET A 1 -11.45 -0.11 5.98
N VAL A 2 -10.36 -0.83 5.77
CA VAL A 2 -9.02 -0.53 6.28
C VAL A 2 -8.13 -0.25 5.07
N VAL A 3 -7.38 0.86 5.10
CA VAL A 3 -6.48 1.23 4.00
C VAL A 3 -5.04 1.10 4.46
N ALA A 4 -4.30 0.17 3.87
CA ALA A 4 -2.87 0.03 4.06
C ALA A 4 -2.14 0.85 2.98
N ASN A 5 -1.63 2.02 3.37
CA ASN A 5 -0.99 2.96 2.45
C ASN A 5 0.53 2.78 2.39
N LEU A 6 1.14 3.27 1.31
CA LEU A 6 2.59 3.26 1.07
C LEU A 6 3.19 1.85 1.07
N ILE A 7 2.46 0.88 0.53
CA ILE A 7 2.98 -0.48 0.36
C ILE A 7 3.98 -0.48 -0.80
N ILE A 8 5.21 -0.93 -0.52
CA ILE A 8 6.27 -0.98 -1.53
C ILE A 8 5.85 -1.97 -2.62
N PRO A 9 5.73 -1.55 -3.89
CA PRO A 9 5.39 -2.47 -4.98
C PRO A 9 6.43 -3.60 -5.12
N GLU A 10 5.99 -4.78 -5.55
CA GLU A 10 6.84 -5.97 -5.57
C GLU A 10 8.00 -5.79 -6.54
N GLU A 11 7.68 -5.22 -7.71
CA GLU A 11 8.62 -4.86 -8.76
C GLU A 11 9.65 -3.81 -8.33
N GLN A 12 9.39 -3.07 -7.25
CA GLN A 12 10.34 -2.10 -6.67
C GLN A 12 11.17 -2.70 -5.51
N ALA A 13 10.83 -3.90 -5.03
CA ALA A 13 11.57 -4.61 -4.00
C ALA A 13 12.84 -5.32 -4.54
N ILE A 14 13.64 -4.61 -5.32
CA ILE A 14 14.82 -5.16 -6.01
C ILE A 14 16.13 -5.01 -5.23
N THR A 15 16.18 -4.11 -4.25
CA THR A 15 17.34 -3.94 -3.37
C THR A 15 17.14 -4.71 -2.05
N PRO A 16 18.22 -5.11 -1.34
CA PRO A 16 18.10 -5.75 -0.03
C PRO A 16 17.29 -4.91 0.97
N PHE A 17 17.43 -3.58 0.93
CA PHE A 17 16.71 -2.66 1.79
C PHE A 17 15.20 -2.69 1.54
N PHE A 18 14.77 -2.59 0.27
CA PHE A 18 13.35 -2.62 -0.07
C PHE A 18 12.73 -4.00 0.13
N ARG A 19 13.46 -5.09 -0.13
CA ARG A 19 13.02 -6.45 0.23
C ARG A 19 12.74 -6.58 1.73
N ASN A 20 13.68 -6.15 2.56
CA ASN A 20 13.53 -6.25 4.02
C ASN A 20 12.32 -5.45 4.52
N ARG A 21 12.09 -4.25 3.98
CA ARG A 21 10.89 -3.46 4.31
C ARG A 21 9.61 -4.09 3.80
N ARG A 22 9.58 -4.61 2.58
CA ARG A 22 8.39 -5.27 2.03
C ARG A 22 8.04 -6.51 2.86
N ASN A 23 9.02 -7.35 3.24
CA ASN A 23 8.79 -8.51 4.10
C ASN A 23 8.14 -8.12 5.44
N MET A 24 8.54 -6.99 6.03
CA MET A 24 7.90 -6.44 7.22
C MET A 24 6.45 -6.01 6.93
N GLN A 25 6.22 -5.31 5.82
CA GLN A 25 4.88 -4.87 5.42
C GLN A 25 3.95 -6.07 5.19
N GLU A 26 4.41 -7.13 4.52
CA GLU A 26 3.64 -8.36 4.29
C GLU A 26 3.25 -9.07 5.59
N LYS A 27 4.14 -9.07 6.59
CA LYS A 27 3.80 -9.57 7.93
C LYS A 27 2.62 -8.79 8.51
N TYR A 28 2.70 -7.46 8.54
CA TYR A 28 1.62 -6.65 9.10
C TYR A 28 0.33 -6.68 8.29
N LEU A 29 0.40 -6.81 6.96
CA LEU A 29 -0.79 -6.99 6.13
C LEU A 29 -1.55 -8.27 6.49
N ARG A 30 -0.83 -9.37 6.81
CA ARG A 30 -1.45 -10.61 7.31
C ARG A 30 -2.11 -10.42 8.68
N GLU A 31 -1.45 -9.70 9.59
CA GLU A 31 -2.00 -9.38 10.92
C GLU A 31 -3.26 -8.51 10.79
N ILE A 32 -3.21 -7.42 10.01
CA ILE A 32 -4.36 -6.55 9.73
C ILE A 32 -5.53 -7.33 9.14
N ASN A 33 -5.28 -8.19 8.15
CA ASN A 33 -6.34 -9.02 7.58
C ASN A 33 -6.94 -10.00 8.61
N GLY A 34 -6.13 -10.45 9.57
CA GLY A 34 -6.56 -11.30 10.68
C GLY A 34 -7.33 -10.57 11.78
N ASP A 35 -6.97 -9.33 12.09
CA ASP A 35 -7.60 -8.51 13.14
C ASP A 35 -8.89 -7.86 12.64
N PHE A 36 -8.94 -7.48 11.37
CA PHE A 36 -10.05 -6.77 10.74
C PHE A 36 -10.82 -7.63 9.74
N LYS A 37 -11.08 -8.91 10.05
CA LYS A 37 -11.69 -9.91 9.13
C LYS A 37 -13.00 -9.48 8.46
N ASN A 38 -13.77 -8.61 9.11
CA ASN A 38 -15.07 -8.14 8.60
C ASN A 38 -14.97 -6.80 7.83
N SER A 39 -13.76 -6.27 7.65
CA SER A 39 -13.51 -5.06 6.86
C SER A 39 -12.77 -5.40 5.59
N GLU A 40 -13.15 -4.75 4.49
CA GLU A 40 -12.35 -4.73 3.27
C GLU A 40 -10.98 -4.09 3.54
N LEU A 41 -9.91 -4.79 3.16
CA LEU A 41 -8.53 -4.31 3.20
C LEU A 41 -8.13 -3.81 1.82
N VAL A 42 -7.94 -2.49 1.69
CA VAL A 42 -7.46 -1.85 0.46
C VAL A 42 -5.96 -1.59 0.59
N ILE A 43 -5.20 -1.98 -0.43
CA ILE A 43 -3.75 -1.77 -0.50
C ILE A 43 -3.46 -0.62 -1.46
N VAL A 44 -2.82 0.43 -0.97
CA VAL A 44 -2.39 1.57 -1.78
C VAL A 44 -0.86 1.53 -1.93
N PRO A 45 -0.33 1.50 -3.17
CA PRO A 45 1.10 1.41 -3.39
C PRO A 45 1.82 2.70 -2.99
N MET A 46 3.10 2.58 -2.69
CA MET A 46 4.02 3.71 -2.61
C MET A 46 4.31 4.23 -4.01
N TYR A 47 4.01 5.50 -4.25
CA TYR A 47 4.33 6.19 -5.51
C TYR A 47 5.73 6.80 -5.48
N ASP A 48 6.32 6.96 -6.66
CA ASP A 48 7.66 7.55 -6.88
C ASP A 48 7.70 9.07 -6.65
N LYS A 49 6.52 9.70 -6.67
CA LYS A 49 6.33 11.14 -6.48
C LYS A 49 5.29 11.41 -5.40
N GLU A 50 5.40 12.59 -4.83
CA GLU A 50 4.41 13.05 -3.88
C GLU A 50 3.05 13.28 -4.55
N ILE A 51 2.00 12.89 -3.84
CA ILE A 51 0.63 13.03 -4.30
C ILE A 51 0.19 14.47 -4.05
N ARG A 52 0.28 15.31 -5.09
CA ARG A 52 -0.14 16.72 -5.04
C ARG A 52 -0.97 17.10 -6.25
N GLY A 53 -1.90 18.05 -6.05
CA GLY A 53 -2.79 18.56 -7.09
C GLY A 53 -4.03 17.69 -7.27
N ILE A 54 -5.10 18.31 -7.78
CA ILE A 54 -6.42 17.66 -7.93
C ILE A 54 -6.33 16.47 -8.88
N ASP A 55 -5.59 16.58 -9.99
CA ASP A 55 -5.48 15.51 -10.98
C ASP A 55 -4.89 14.22 -10.39
N MET A 56 -3.83 14.34 -9.58
CA MET A 56 -3.19 13.18 -8.94
C MET A 56 -4.08 12.59 -7.84
N LEU A 57 -4.78 13.44 -7.07
CA LEU A 57 -5.76 12.99 -6.09
C LEU A 57 -6.92 12.23 -6.74
N SER A 58 -7.46 12.75 -7.84
CA SER A 58 -8.52 12.08 -8.61
C SER A 58 -8.03 10.77 -9.21
N LYS A 59 -6.81 10.73 -9.75
CA LYS A 59 -6.23 9.48 -10.29
C LYS A 59 -6.13 8.39 -9.24
N ILE A 60 -5.68 8.73 -8.03
CA ILE A 60 -5.56 7.76 -6.94
C ILE A 60 -6.94 7.38 -6.39
N GLY A 61 -7.84 8.36 -6.22
CA GLY A 61 -9.22 8.10 -5.81
C GLY A 61 -9.91 7.07 -6.71
N ASN A 62 -9.80 7.24 -8.03
CA ASN A 62 -10.36 6.32 -9.02
C ASN A 62 -9.67 4.94 -9.07
N SER A 63 -8.51 4.79 -8.44
CA SER A 63 -7.84 3.49 -8.32
C SER A 63 -8.24 2.73 -7.05
N ILE A 64 -8.89 3.42 -6.11
CA ILE A 64 -9.31 2.88 -4.80
C ILE A 64 -10.83 2.64 -4.76
N PHE A 65 -11.62 3.53 -5.38
CA PHE A 65 -13.08 3.50 -5.42
C PHE A 65 -13.58 3.31 -6.84
#